data_AF-A0A7W0QQM2-F1
#
_entry.id   AF-A0A7W0QQM2-F1
#
_cell.length_a   1.000
_cell.length_b   1.000
_cell.length_c   1.000
_cell.angle_alpha   90.00
_cell.angle_beta   90.00
_cell.angle_gamma   90.00
#
_symmetry.space_group_name_H-M   'P 1'
#
loop_
_entity.id
_entity.type
_entity.pdbx_description
1 polymer ?
#
loop_
_entity_poly.entity_id
_entity_poly.type
_entity_poly.pdbx_seq_one_letter_code
_entity_poly.pdbx_strand_id
1 'polypeptide(L)'
;MTSFFRLQVDLDDLTDAMYDFVTDPQPSRNDRPVIQELNDINHDLVDVLECMVLDGTDDRRDVADFVHTVFGRQGPGARKIES
;
A
#
# COMPACT_ATOMS: atom_id res chain seq x y z
N MET A 1 -9.38 16.13 13.92
CA MET A 1 -10.33 15.04 13.58
C MET A 1 -9.49 13.82 13.31
N THR A 2 -9.45 12.89 14.25
CA THR A 2 -8.66 11.66 14.14
C THR A 2 -9.44 10.70 13.24
N SER A 3 -9.09 10.66 11.96
CA SER A 3 -9.67 9.70 11.03
C SER A 3 -9.05 8.33 11.32
N PHE A 4 -9.67 7.60 12.24
CA PHE A 4 -9.39 6.19 12.42
C PHE A 4 -10.12 5.45 11.30
N PHE A 5 -9.50 5.33 10.13
CA PHE A 5 -9.93 4.33 9.16
C PHE A 5 -9.76 2.98 9.84
N ARG A 6 -10.87 2.39 10.30
CA ARG A 6 -10.90 0.97 10.60
C ARG A 6 -10.91 0.30 9.24
N LEU A 7 -9.71 0.14 8.69
CA LEU A 7 -9.43 -0.50 7.43
C LEU A 7 -9.78 -2.00 7.60
N GLN A 8 -11.07 -2.32 7.57
CA GLN A 8 -11.52 -3.66 7.19
C GLN A 8 -11.46 -3.75 5.65
N VAL A 9 -10.34 -3.28 5.09
CA VAL A 9 -9.98 -3.56 3.72
C VAL A 9 -9.58 -5.01 3.71
N ASP A 10 -10.21 -5.74 2.83
CA ASP A 10 -9.71 -7.04 2.46
C ASP A 10 -8.32 -6.79 1.84
N LEU A 11 -7.27 -7.26 2.53
CA LEU A 11 -5.88 -7.06 2.09
C LEU A 11 -5.68 -7.61 0.69
N ASP A 12 -6.49 -8.58 0.27
CA ASP A 12 -6.48 -9.14 -1.08
C ASP A 12 -6.98 -8.11 -2.11
N ASP A 13 -8.08 -7.42 -1.82
CA ASP A 13 -8.67 -6.39 -2.69
C ASP A 13 -7.74 -5.16 -2.81
N LEU A 14 -7.07 -4.78 -1.71
CA LEU A 14 -6.04 -3.74 -1.75
C LEU A 14 -4.80 -4.19 -2.52
N THR A 15 -4.40 -5.45 -2.36
CA THR A 15 -3.30 -6.02 -3.13
C THR A 15 -3.61 -5.98 -4.63
N ASP A 16 -4.82 -6.35 -5.05
CA ASP A 16 -5.24 -6.26 -6.45
C ASP A 16 -5.27 -4.82 -6.95
N ALA A 17 -5.80 -3.87 -6.17
CA ALA A 17 -5.81 -2.47 -6.56
C ALA A 17 -4.40 -1.87 -6.71
N MET A 18 -3.48 -2.24 -5.82
CA MET A 18 -2.07 -1.82 -5.87
C MET A 18 -1.32 -2.54 -6.98
N TYR A 19 -1.64 -3.81 -7.25
CA TYR A 19 -1.09 -4.57 -8.36
C TYR A 19 -1.48 -3.98 -9.71
N ASP A 20 -2.76 -3.62 -9.88
CA ASP A 20 -3.25 -2.96 -11.09
C ASP A 20 -2.61 -1.58 -11.28
N PHE A 21 -2.23 -0.89 -10.20
CA PHE A 21 -1.46 0.35 -10.29
C PHE A 21 -0.02 0.12 -10.76
N VAL A 22 0.70 -0.85 -10.17
CA VAL A 22 2.12 -1.05 -10.50
C VAL A 22 2.31 -1.63 -11.91
N THR A 23 1.32 -2.39 -12.39
CA THR A 23 1.32 -2.97 -13.73
C THR A 23 0.79 -2.02 -14.81
N ASP A 24 0.13 -0.92 -14.43
CA ASP A 24 -0.35 0.10 -15.37
C ASP A 24 0.82 1.01 -15.83
N PRO A 25 1.20 0.99 -17.13
CA PRO A 25 2.31 1.79 -17.64
C PRO A 25 1.92 3.24 -17.92
N GLN A 26 0.64 3.62 -17.77
CA GLN A 26 0.14 4.93 -18.12
C GLN A 26 0.20 5.91 -16.93
N PRO A 27 0.46 7.20 -17.18
CA PRO A 27 0.47 8.22 -16.13
C PRO A 27 -0.91 8.45 -15.48
N SER A 28 -2.00 7.97 -16.10
CA SER A 28 -3.37 8.04 -15.56
C SER A 28 -3.56 7.25 -14.26
N ARG A 29 -2.65 6.33 -13.94
CA ARG A 29 -2.70 5.57 -12.68
C ARG A 29 -2.64 6.45 -11.42
N ASN A 30 -2.01 7.62 -11.49
CA ASN A 30 -1.86 8.55 -10.35
C ASN A 30 -3.17 9.30 -10.02
N ASP A 31 -4.15 9.28 -10.92
CA ASP A 31 -5.49 9.86 -10.71
C ASP A 31 -6.43 8.91 -9.96
N ARG A 32 -6.01 7.66 -9.75
CA ARG A 32 -6.86 6.64 -9.12
C ARG A 32 -7.13 7.01 -7.65
N PRO A 33 -8.38 6.83 -7.17
CA PRO A 33 -8.76 7.21 -5.81
C PRO A 33 -7.93 6.47 -4.74
N VAL A 34 -7.55 5.21 -4.98
CA VAL A 34 -6.70 4.44 -4.06
C VAL A 34 -5.33 5.10 -3.83
N ILE A 35 -4.76 5.75 -4.85
CA ILE A 35 -3.45 6.41 -4.77
C ILE A 35 -3.57 7.73 -4.03
N GLN A 36 -4.65 8.48 -4.25
CA GLN A 36 -4.94 9.70 -3.51
C GLN A 36 -5.13 9.42 -2.01
N GLU A 37 -5.86 8.35 -1.67
CA GLU A 37 -6.05 7.92 -0.29
C GLU A 37 -4.75 7.43 0.35
N LEU A 38 -3.94 6.62 -0.37
CA LEU A 38 -2.62 6.20 0.10
C LEU A 38 -1.68 7.39 0.32
N ASN A 39 -1.73 8.39 -0.57
CA ASN A 39 -0.95 9.62 -0.46
C ASN A 39 -1.36 10.45 0.76
N ASP A 40 -2.65 10.53 1.08
CA ASP A 40 -3.17 11.23 2.27
C ASP A 40 -2.75 10.52 3.57
N ILE A 41 -2.71 9.18 3.56
CA ILE A 41 -2.25 8.38 4.69
C ILE A 41 -0.74 8.53 4.88
N ASN A 42 0.05 8.29 3.83
CA ASN A 42 1.49 8.41 3.83
C ASN A 42 2.04 8.45 2.39
N HIS A 43 2.55 9.62 1.97
CA HIS A 43 3.19 9.82 0.68
C HIS A 43 4.36 8.85 0.39
N ASP A 44 5.05 8.35 1.43
CA ASP A 44 6.14 7.37 1.28
C ASP A 44 5.65 6.05 0.65
N LEU A 45 4.38 5.68 0.88
CA LEU A 45 3.79 4.47 0.30
C LEU A 45 3.63 4.59 -1.22
N VAL A 46 3.29 5.79 -1.71
CA VAL A 46 3.15 6.04 -3.15
C VAL A 46 4.52 6.01 -3.82
N ASP A 47 5.54 6.57 -3.18
CA ASP A 47 6.92 6.56 -3.69
C ASP A 47 7.44 5.12 -3.87
N VAL A 48 7.14 4.22 -2.93
CA VAL A 48 7.49 2.80 -3.04
C VAL A 48 6.75 2.11 -4.19
N LEU A 49 5.45 2.42 -4.39
CA LEU A 49 4.70 1.87 -5.53
C LEU A 49 5.23 2.39 -6.87
N GLU A 50 5.62 3.67 -6.94
CA GLU A 50 6.26 4.21 -8.13
C GLU A 50 7.61 3.55 -8.40
N CYS A 51 8.39 3.22 -7.36
CA CYS A 51 9.59 2.40 -7.51
C CYS A 51 9.29 1.00 -8.06
N MET A 52 8.22 0.35 -7.61
CA MET A 52 7.80 -0.96 -8.14
C MET A 52 7.40 -0.90 -9.62
N VAL A 53 6.72 0.18 -10.04
CA VAL A 53 6.45 0.42 -11.47
C VAL A 53 7.77 0.55 -12.22
N LEU A 54 8.71 1.37 -11.73
CA LEU A 54 9.99 1.62 -12.40
C LEU A 54 10.85 0.35 -12.49
N ASP A 55 10.75 -0.53 -11.50
CA ASP A 55 11.39 -1.85 -11.48
C ASP A 55 10.70 -2.84 -12.44
N GLY A 56 9.47 -2.57 -12.84
CA GLY A 56 8.67 -3.43 -13.72
C GLY A 56 8.08 -4.63 -12.98
N THR A 57 7.64 -4.43 -11.74
CA THR A 57 6.99 -5.48 -10.94
C THR A 57 5.72 -5.97 -11.64
N ASP A 58 5.73 -7.23 -12.07
CA ASP A 58 4.60 -7.92 -12.71
C ASP A 58 4.06 -9.07 -11.85
N ASP A 59 4.64 -9.33 -10.67
CA ASP A 59 4.18 -10.38 -9.76
C ASP A 59 3.35 -9.80 -8.61
N ARG A 60 2.10 -10.27 -8.51
CA ARG A 60 1.17 -9.88 -7.45
C ARG A 60 1.69 -10.20 -6.04
N ARG A 61 2.55 -11.22 -5.88
CA ARG A 61 3.06 -11.64 -4.56
C ARG A 61 4.04 -10.62 -3.99
N ASP A 62 4.80 -9.93 -4.83
CA ASP A 62 5.71 -8.87 -4.39
C ASP A 62 4.91 -7.68 -3.81
N VAL A 63 3.79 -7.35 -4.46
CA VAL A 63 2.85 -6.33 -3.96
C VAL A 63 2.15 -6.82 -2.68
N ALA A 64 1.74 -8.08 -2.62
CA ALA A 64 1.09 -8.67 -1.46
C ALA A 64 2.01 -8.65 -0.22
N ASP A 65 3.30 -8.98 -0.38
CA ASP A 65 4.28 -8.97 0.71
C ASP A 65 4.47 -7.56 1.27
N PHE A 66 4.52 -6.55 0.39
CA PHE A 66 4.55 -5.14 0.79
C PHE A 66 3.28 -4.74 1.55
N VAL A 67 2.09 -5.06 1.02
CA VAL A 67 0.81 -4.76 1.67
C VAL A 67 0.71 -5.43 3.04
N HIS A 68 1.10 -6.70 3.14
CA HIS A 68 1.13 -7.42 4.42
C HIS A 68 2.16 -6.86 5.40
N THR A 69 3.32 -6.40 4.91
CA THR A 69 4.35 -5.79 5.77
C THR A 69 3.90 -4.44 6.32
N VAL A 70 3.29 -3.60 5.48
CA VAL A 70 2.84 -2.25 5.84
C VAL A 70 1.56 -2.28 6.67
N PHE A 71 0.55 -3.03 6.22
CA PHE A 71 -0.80 -3.01 6.81
C PHE A 71 -1.10 -4.24 7.66
N GLY A 72 -0.50 -5.40 7.37
CA GLY A 72 -0.71 -6.64 8.12
C GLY A 72 -0.11 -6.64 9.53
N ARG A 73 0.75 -5.67 9.87
CA ARG A 73 1.32 -5.52 11.22
C ARG A 73 0.47 -4.67 12.17
N GLN A 74 -0.76 -4.29 11.82
CA GLN A 74 -1.73 -3.75 12.78
C GLN A 74 -2.30 -4.85 13.71
N GLY A 75 -1.42 -5.54 14.44
CA GLY A 75 -1.71 -6.18 15.72
C GLY A 75 -1.09 -5.33 16.85
N PRO A 76 -1.73 -5.17 18.02
CA PRO A 76 -1.19 -4.33 19.09
C PRO A 76 0.05 -5.01 19.68
N GLY A 77 1.25 -4.63 19.23
CA GLY A 77 2.43 -5.40 19.61
C GLY A 77 3.79 -4.87 19.17
N ALA A 78 4.02 -3.56 19.25
CA ALA A 78 5.38 -3.03 19.33
C ALA A 78 5.59 -2.32 20.68
N ARG A 79 5.41 -3.07 21.78
CA ARG A 79 5.97 -2.68 23.07
C ARG A 79 7.47 -3.00 23.01
N LYS A 80 8.28 -2.02 22.62
CA LYS A 80 9.68 -1.98 23.08
C LYS A 80 9.63 -1.72 24.58
N ILE A 81 9.69 -2.80 25.36
CA ILE A 81 10.05 -2.74 26.77
C ILE A 81 11.57 -2.88 26.75
N GLU A 82 12.27 -1.77 26.90
CA GLU A 82 13.71 -1.80 27.15
C GLU A 82 13.89 -1.75 28.68
N SER A 83 14.57 -2.77 29.20
CA SER A 83 14.88 -3.00 30.62
C SER A 83 16.07 -2.17 31.09
#